data_AF-A0A8T3Z4U7-F1
#
_entry.id   AF-A0A8T3Z4U7-F1
#
_cell.length_a   1.000
_cell.length_b   1.000
_cell.length_c   1.000
_cell.angle_alpha   90.00
_cell.angle_beta   90.00
_cell.angle_gamma   90.00
#
_symmetry.space_group_name_H-M   'P 1'
#
loop_
_entity.id
_entity.type
_entity.pdbx_description
1 polymer ?
#
loop_
_entity_poly.entity_id
_entity_poly.type
_entity_poly.pdbx_seq_one_letter_code
_entity_poly.pdbx_strand_id
1 'polypeptide(L)' 'MYNDETMVQVTAKLSGIILRKAELESDFDGVYSAVFERMFGLENVEGDEFLMVLGEIGG' A
#
# COMPACT_ATOMS: atom_id res chain seq x y z
N MET A 1 13.81 13.98 3.07
CA MET A 1 14.41 12.71 3.53
C MET A 1 13.58 12.26 4.72
N TYR A 2 12.66 11.31 4.52
CA TYR A 2 11.89 10.75 5.63
C TYR A 2 12.86 10.03 6.58
N ASN A 3 12.68 10.22 7.88
CA ASN A 3 13.35 9.38 8.88
C ASN A 3 12.77 7.95 8.74
N ASP A 4 13.61 6.92 8.82
CA ASP A 4 13.21 5.51 8.69
C ASP A 4 12.01 5.16 9.59
N GLU A 5 11.93 5.75 10.80
CA GLU A 5 10.77 5.62 11.69
C GLU A 5 9.45 6.10 11.09
N THR A 6 9.49 7.21 10.33
CA THR A 6 8.29 7.74 9.67
C THR A 6 7.85 6.82 8.55
N MET A 7 8.79 6.30 7.75
CA MET A 7 8.46 5.34 6.69
C MET A 7 7.83 4.06 7.25
N VAL A 8 8.36 3.53 8.35
CA VAL A 8 7.80 2.34 9.01
C VAL A 8 6.38 2.60 9.52
N GLN A 9 6.15 3.73 10.19
CA GLN A 9 4.81 4.06 10.71
C GLN A 9 3.77 4.26 9.61
N VAL A 10 4.15 4.95 8.53
CA VAL A 10 3.23 5.19 7.41
C VAL A 10 2.93 3.88 6.68
N THR A 11 3.94 3.04 6.45
CA THR A 11 3.75 1.71 5.85
C THR A 11 2.82 0.85 6.69
N ALA A 12 2.99 0.81 8.03
CA ALA A 12 2.13 0.04 8.92
C ALA A 12 0.66 0.51 8.87
N LYS A 13 0.42 1.83 8.82
CA LYS A 13 -0.93 2.37 8.66
C LYS A 13 -1.56 1.94 7.33
N LEU A 14 -0.81 2.07 6.24
CA LEU A 14 -1.29 1.72 4.90
C LEU A 14 -1.58 0.22 4.76
N SER A 15 -0.75 -0.65 5.34
CA SER A 15 -1.04 -2.09 5.43
C SER A 15 -2.35 -2.36 6.18
N GLY A 16 -2.63 -1.61 7.25
CA GLY A 16 -3.90 -1.69 7.98
C GLY A 16 -5.10 -1.27 7.14
N ILE A 17 -4.95 -0.25 6.28
CA ILE A 17 -6.03 0.22 5.39
C ILE A 17 -6.31 -0.83 4.30
N ILE A 18 -5.27 -1.41 3.68
CA ILE A 18 -5.42 -2.47 2.68
C ILE A 18 -6.12 -3.69 3.28
N LEU A 19 -5.74 -4.09 4.50
CA LEU A 19 -6.42 -5.16 5.23
C LEU A 19 -7.90 -4.84 5.45
N ARG A 20 -8.22 -3.62 5.91
CA ARG A 20 -9.60 -3.17 6.14
C ARG A 20 -10.43 -3.24 4.86
N LYS A 21 -9.86 -2.85 3.72
CA LYS A 21 -10.54 -2.91 2.43
C LYS A 21 -10.81 -4.35 2.01
N ALA A 22 -9.83 -5.23 2.11
CA ALA A 22 -10.00 -6.66 1.85
C ALA A 22 -11.12 -7.28 2.72
N GLU A 23 -11.20 -6.90 4.00
CA GLU A 23 -12.29 -7.32 4.90
C GLU A 23 -13.66 -6.79 4.43
N LEU A 24 -13.75 -5.51 4.07
CA LEU A 24 -15.00 -4.88 3.61
C LEU A 24 -15.51 -5.47 2.31
N GLU A 25 -14.61 -5.76 1.37
CA GLU A 25 -14.95 -6.33 0.07
C GLU A 25 -15.11 -7.86 0.13
N SER A 26 -14.71 -8.49 1.24
CA SER A 26 -14.59 -9.96 1.37
C SER A 26 -13.75 -10.59 0.25
N ASP A 27 -12.77 -9.84 -0.26
CA ASP A 27 -11.91 -10.21 -1.38
C ASP A 27 -10.45 -9.86 -1.07
N PHE A 28 -9.77 -10.79 -0.41
CA PHE A 28 -8.36 -10.64 -0.07
C PHE A 28 -7.48 -10.78 -1.31
N ASP A 29 -7.70 -11.82 -2.10
CA ASP A 29 -6.86 -12.10 -3.26
C ASP A 29 -6.93 -10.96 -4.29
N GLY A 30 -8.12 -10.43 -4.58
CA GLY A 30 -8.30 -9.32 -5.51
C GLY A 30 -7.63 -8.04 -5.03
N VAL A 31 -7.87 -7.65 -3.77
CA VAL A 31 -7.30 -6.42 -3.20
C VAL A 31 -5.77 -6.49 -3.14
N TYR A 32 -5.20 -7.59 -2.65
CA TYR A 32 -3.73 -7.74 -2.58
C TYR A 32 -3.11 -7.89 -3.97
N SER A 33 -3.78 -8.56 -4.92
CA SER A 33 -3.30 -8.64 -6.32
C SER A 33 -3.22 -7.25 -6.95
N ALA A 34 -4.23 -6.40 -6.73
CA ALA A 34 -4.21 -5.02 -7.21
C ALA A 34 -3.06 -4.19 -6.60
N VAL A 35 -2.70 -4.42 -5.32
CA VAL A 35 -1.53 -3.82 -4.67
C VAL A 35 -0.25 -4.28 -5.36
N PHE A 36 -0.08 -5.60 -5.52
CA PHE A 36 1.10 -6.16 -6.17
C PHE A 36 1.26 -5.68 -7.61
N GLU A 37 0.19 -5.66 -8.40
CA GLU A 37 0.23 -5.21 -9.80
C GLU A 37 0.65 -3.74 -9.92
N ARG A 38 0.08 -2.85 -9.09
CA ARG A 38 0.47 -1.43 -9.08
C ARG A 38 1.90 -1.22 -8.59
N MET A 39 2.35 -1.99 -7.59
CA MET A 39 3.74 -1.95 -7.16
C MET A 39 4.71 -2.42 -8.26
N PHE A 40 4.34 -3.46 -9.01
CA PHE A 40 5.17 -4.00 -10.08
C PHE A 40 5.28 -3.06 -11.28
N GLY A 41 4.27 -2.20 -11.49
CA GLY A 41 4.27 -1.16 -12.52
C GLY A 41 5.15 0.05 -12.22
N LEU A 42 5.66 0.18 -10.99
CA LEU A 42 6.58 1.25 -10.59
C LEU A 42 8.03 0.78 -10.72
N GLU A 43 8.65 1.00 -11.88
CA GLU A 43 10.10 0.82 -12.04
C GLU A 43 10.85 1.93 -11.28
N ASN A 44 11.61 1.55 -10.24
CA ASN A 44 12.33 2.45 -9.31
C ASN A 44 11.43 3.18 -8.29
N VAL A 45 10.71 2.41 -7.49
CA VAL A 45 9.89 2.94 -6.39
C VAL A 45 10.75 3.74 -5.40
N GLU A 46 10.76 5.07 -5.55
CA GLU A 46 11.15 5.95 -4.45
C GLU A 46 10.06 5.84 -3.36
N GLY A 47 10.46 5.99 -2.09
CA GLY A 47 9.57 5.73 -0.95
C GLY A 47 8.22 6.45 -1.03
N ASP A 48 8.16 7.60 -1.69
CA ASP A 48 6.94 8.40 -1.83
C ASP A 48 5.93 7.82 -2.85
N GLU A 49 6.41 7.15 -3.91
CA GLU A 49 5.55 6.49 -4.90
C GLU A 49 4.89 5.24 -4.34
N PHE A 50 5.62 4.51 -3.48
CA PHE A 50 5.09 3.37 -2.74
C PHE A 50 3.90 3.78 -1.86
N LEU A 51 4.04 4.90 -1.14
CA LEU A 51 3.00 5.41 -0.25
C LEU A 51 1.74 5.84 -1.01
N MET A 52 1.90 6.42 -2.20
CA MET A 52 0.77 6.77 -3.07
C MET A 52 -0.02 5.54 -3.52
N VAL A 53 0.65 4.48 -3.94
CA VAL A 53 -0.02 3.23 -4.37
C VAL A 53 -0.84 2.62 -3.24
N LEU A 54 -0.24 2.48 -2.06
CA LEU A 54 -0.98 1.91 -0.94
C LEU A 54 -2.15 2.81 -0.50
N GLY A 55 -2.01 4.13 -0.65
CA GLY A 55 -3.07 5.10 -0.35
C GLY A 55 -4.25 5.00 -1.32
N GLU A 56 -3.99 5.00 -2.64
CA GLU A 56 -5.04 4.85 -3.66
C GLU A 56 -5.83 3.55 -3.53
N ILE A 57 -5.14 2.46 -3.20
CA ILE A 57 -5.78 1.16 -3.08
C ILE A 57 -6.50 1.05 -1.76
N GLY A 58 -5.93 1.56 -0.68
CA GLY A 58 -6.55 1.56 0.64
C GLY A 58 -7.86 2.35 0.69
N GLY A 59 -7.95 3.46 -0.07
CA GLY A 59 -9.09 4.39 -0.04
C GLY A 59 -8.85 5.59 0.86
#